data_AF-A0A416NQZ2-F1
#
_entry.id   AF-A0A416NQZ2-F1
#
_cell.length_a   1.000
_cell.length_b   1.000
_cell.length_c   1.000
_cell.angle_alpha   90.00
_cell.angle_beta   90.00
_cell.angle_gamma   90.00
#
_symmetry.space_group_name_H-M   'P 1'
#
loop_
_entity.id
_entity.type
_entity.pdbx_description
1 polymer ?
#
loop_
_entity_poly.entity_id
_entity_poly.type
_entity_poly.pdbx_seq_one_letter_code
_entity_poly.pdbx_strand_id
1 'polypeptide(L)' 'MISYKPFFDTLLRKNVTEYELIFKHGVSANTIHRMKKGEAITTKTLDVLCYILDCPVSDIIEHDKTK' A
#
# COMPACT_ATOMS: atom_id res chain seq x y z
N MET A 1 10.25 -3.98 12.15
CA MET A 1 9.59 -4.73 11.03
C MET A 1 9.05 -3.76 9.97
N ILE A 2 8.82 -4.18 8.71
CA ILE A 2 8.10 -3.33 7.73
C ILE A 2 6.61 -3.23 8.10
N SER A 3 6.09 -2.02 8.16
CA SER A 3 4.68 -1.70 8.42
C SER A 3 4.04 -1.09 7.17
N TYR A 4 2.81 -1.48 6.88
CA TYR A 4 1.96 -0.91 5.84
C TYR A 4 0.90 0.05 6.40
N LYS A 5 1.04 0.48 7.66
CA LYS A 5 0.13 1.48 8.23
C LYS A 5 0.06 2.77 7.39
N PRO A 6 1.19 3.35 6.90
CA PRO A 6 1.14 4.55 6.08
C PRO A 6 0.27 4.40 4.84
N PHE A 7 0.28 3.21 4.21
CA PHE A 7 -0.57 2.93 3.05
C PHE A 7 -2.06 3.13 3.35
N PHE A 8 -2.58 2.55 4.44
CA PHE A 8 -4.00 2.69 4.80
C PHE A 8 -4.36 4.13 5.18
N ASP A 9 -3.45 4.83 5.86
CA ASP A 9 -3.62 6.26 6.18
C ASP A 9 -3.66 7.12 4.90
N THR A 10 -2.85 6.76 3.89
CA THR A 10 -2.83 7.41 2.58
C THR A 10 -4.10 7.16 1.79
N LEU A 11 -4.65 5.94 1.83
CA LEU A 11 -5.95 5.65 1.23
C LEU A 11 -7.06 6.52 1.84
N LEU A 12 -7.08 6.65 3.17
CA LEU A 12 -8.05 7.49 3.86
C LEU A 12 -7.89 8.96 3.49
N ARG A 13 -6.66 9.52 3.52
CA ARG A 13 -6.38 10.91 3.13
C ARG A 13 -6.80 11.22 1.69
N LYS A 14 -6.54 10.30 0.76
CA LYS A 14 -6.83 10.49 -0.67
C LYS A 14 -8.26 10.06 -1.06
N ASN A 15 -9.06 9.58 -0.10
CA ASN A 15 -10.40 9.06 -0.32
C ASN A 15 -10.44 7.93 -1.38
N VAL A 16 -9.40 7.10 -1.42
CA VAL A 16 -9.28 5.95 -2.32
C VAL A 16 -9.61 4.69 -1.55
N THR A 17 -10.43 3.81 -2.13
CA THR A 17 -10.78 2.53 -1.50
C THR A 17 -9.89 1.41 -2.02
N GLU A 18 -9.72 0.34 -1.23
CA GLU A 18 -9.06 -0.88 -1.71
C GLU A 18 -9.77 -1.47 -2.93
N TYR A 19 -11.10 -1.38 -2.97
CA TYR A 19 -11.91 -1.78 -4.11
C TYR A 19 -11.51 -1.01 -5.38
N GLU A 20 -11.32 0.31 -5.26
CA GLU A 20 -10.87 1.14 -6.38
C GLU A 20 -9.51 0.71 -6.90
N LEU A 21 -8.55 0.44 -6.02
CA LEU A 21 -7.23 -0.09 -6.43
C LEU A 21 -7.36 -1.40 -7.20
N ILE A 22 -8.23 -2.31 -6.74
CA ILE A 22 -8.39 -3.62 -7.36
C ILE A 22 -9.10 -3.53 -8.71
N PHE A 23 -10.24 -2.85 -8.77
CA PHE A 23 -11.13 -2.90 -9.92
C PHE A 23 -10.91 -1.77 -10.93
N LYS A 24 -10.41 -0.61 -10.50
CA LYS A 24 -10.12 0.52 -11.42
C LYS A 24 -8.66 0.61 -11.82
N HIS A 25 -7.73 0.22 -10.93
CA HIS A 25 -6.29 0.31 -11.19
C HIS A 25 -5.59 -1.04 -11.40
N GLY A 26 -6.31 -2.16 -11.27
CA GLY A 26 -5.78 -3.50 -11.55
C GLY A 26 -4.76 -4.00 -10.51
N VAL A 27 -4.74 -3.43 -9.31
CA VAL A 27 -3.93 -3.95 -8.20
C VAL A 27 -4.48 -5.31 -7.78
N SER A 28 -3.62 -6.33 -7.65
CA SER A 28 -4.11 -7.65 -7.28
C SER A 28 -4.69 -7.65 -5.86
N ALA A 29 -5.86 -8.26 -5.67
CA ALA A 29 -6.46 -8.43 -4.34
C ALA A 29 -5.52 -9.15 -3.37
N ASN A 30 -4.68 -10.07 -3.89
CA ASN A 30 -3.64 -10.73 -3.11
C ASN A 30 -2.62 -9.72 -2.55
N THR A 31 -2.22 -8.69 -3.31
CA THR A 31 -1.31 -7.65 -2.79
C THR A 31 -1.89 -6.97 -1.57
N ILE A 32 -3.15 -6.53 -1.64
CA ILE A 32 -3.83 -5.86 -0.53
C ILE A 32 -3.95 -6.80 0.67
N HIS A 33 -4.32 -8.06 0.43
CA HIS A 33 -4.40 -9.09 1.48
C HIS A 33 -3.06 -9.31 2.19
N ARG A 34 -1.96 -9.35 1.45
CA ARG A 34 -0.60 -9.49 2.00
C ARG A 34 -0.20 -8.30 2.85
N MET A 35 -0.54 -7.07 2.41
CA MET A 35 -0.29 -5.86 3.19
C MET A 35 -1.05 -5.86 4.52
N LYS A 36 -2.31 -6.32 4.54
CA LYS A 36 -3.10 -6.49 5.78
C LYS A 36 -2.47 -7.48 6.76
N LYS A 37 -1.75 -8.48 6.24
CA LYS A 37 -1.02 -9.48 7.05
C LYS A 37 0.41 -9.06 7.41
N GLY A 38 0.89 -7.92 6.92
CA GLY A 38 2.27 -7.49 7.12
C GLY A 38 3.30 -8.31 6.31
N GLU A 39 2.88 -8.99 5.25
CA GLU A 39 3.76 -9.79 4.40
C GLU A 39 4.53 -8.92 3.38
N ALA A 40 5.73 -9.35 2.99
CA ALA A 40 6.63 -8.58 2.13
C ALA A 40 6.12 -8.43 0.68
N ILE A 41 5.88 -7.21 0.19
CA ILE A 41 5.60 -6.97 -1.24
C ILE A 41 6.90 -6.77 -2.03
N THR A 42 6.79 -6.76 -3.36
CA THR A 42 7.93 -6.44 -4.23
C THR A 42 8.08 -4.93 -4.38
N THR A 43 9.29 -4.46 -4.69
CA THR A 43 9.53 -3.04 -5.04
C THR A 43 8.78 -2.62 -6.30
N LYS A 44 8.51 -3.54 -7.23
CA LYS A 44 7.65 -3.28 -8.40
C LYS A 44 6.21 -2.97 -7.99
N THR A 45 5.67 -3.71 -7.01
CA THR A 45 4.34 -3.44 -6.46
C THR A 45 4.30 -2.08 -5.78
N LEU A 46 5.35 -1.75 -5.02
CA LEU A 46 5.49 -0.47 -4.35
C LEU A 46 5.51 0.70 -5.35
N ASP A 47 6.28 0.59 -6.44
CA ASP A 47 6.34 1.57 -7.53
C ASP A 47 4.97 1.82 -8.16
N VAL A 48 4.24 0.75 -8.50
CA VAL A 48 2.87 0.84 -9.04
C VAL A 48 1.93 1.56 -8.08
N LEU A 49 2.00 1.27 -6.78
CA LEU A 49 1.15 1.94 -5.79
C LEU A 49 1.52 3.41 -5.63
N CYS A 50 2.81 3.75 -5.62
CA CYS A 50 3.27 5.15 -5.57
C CYS A 50 2.77 5.93 -6.79
N TYR A 51 2.80 5.31 -7.98
CA TYR A 51 2.30 5.89 -9.21
C TYR A 51 0.77 6.11 -9.18
N ILE A 52 0.00 5.09 -8.80
CA ILE A 52 -1.48 5.18 -8.72
C ILE A 52 -1.91 6.24 -7.71
N LEU A 53 -1.26 6.25 -6.54
CA LEU A 53 -1.63 7.13 -5.44
C LEU A 53 -0.98 8.49 -5.55
N ASP A 54 -0.07 8.74 -6.49
CA ASP A 54 0.73 9.96 -6.61
C ASP A 54 1.31 10.37 -5.23
N CYS A 55 2.16 9.49 -4.69
CA CYS A 55 2.76 9.66 -3.37
C CYS A 55 4.18 9.06 -3.29
N PRO A 56 5.01 9.52 -2.34
CA PRO A 56 6.32 8.92 -2.10
C PRO A 56 6.20 7.54 -1.42
N VAL A 57 7.26 6.74 -1.51
CA VAL A 57 7.35 5.41 -0.87
C VAL A 57 7.03 5.42 0.63
N SER A 58 7.40 6.50 1.34
CA SER A 58 7.13 6.68 2.78
C SER A 58 5.64 6.76 3.11
N ASP A 59 4.79 7.11 2.14
CA ASP A 59 3.33 7.13 2.30
C ASP A 59 2.71 5.73 2.17
N ILE A 60 3.52 4.71 1.86
CA ILE A 60 3.08 3.32 1.69
C ILE A 60 3.69 2.41 2.74
N ILE A 61 5.00 2.53 2.97
CA ILE A 61 5.75 1.67 3.90
C ILE A 61 6.59 2.48 4.86
N GLU A 62 6.75 1.94 6.06
CA GLU A 62 7.69 2.43 7.06
C GLU A 62 8.40 1.27 7.74
N HIS A 63 9.55 1.55 8.35
CA HIS A 63 10.19 0.62 9.25
C HIS A 63 9.72 0.89 10.68
N ASP A 64 8.82 0.05 11.19
CA ASP A 64 8.38 0.05 12.58
C ASP A 64 9.53 -0.43 13.49
N LYS A 65 9.96 0.44 14.42
CA LYS A 65 11.03 0.16 15.39
C LYS A 65 10.51 -0.42 16.71
N THR A 66 9.19 -0.47 16.89
CA THR A 66 8.56 -0.96 18.13
C THR A 66 8.27 -2.45 18.10
N LYS A 67 8.45 -3.09 16.94
CA LYS A 67 8.23 -4.52 16.67
C LYS A 67 9.42 -5.18 15.98
#